data_AF-A0A0U3NIM4-F1
#
_entry.id   AF-A0A0U3NIM4-F1
#
_cell.length_a   1.000
_cell.length_b   1.000
_cell.length_c   1.000
_cell.angle_alpha   90.00
_cell.angle_beta   90.00
_cell.angle_gamma   90.00
#
_symmetry.space_group_name_H-M   'P 1'
#
loop_
_entity.id
_entity.type
_entity.pdbx_description
1 polymer ?
#
loop_
_entity_poly.entity_id
_entity_poly.type
_entity_poly.pdbx_seq_one_letter_code
_entity_poly.pdbx_strand_id
1 'polypeptide(L)'
;MSETYKVEVDGKTIEYGAYTNHSHFSDVEWEAIYHKMVKENHPGVYEIKKNDDDFIMTAGSLIGIEERYEALLELLPQSSFSKAGTHPQWVADAVEENTLDKLITQNDVKDMIKDVDDVEELKECLVNYFEIMKLVGRGA
;
A
#
# COMPACT_ATOMS: atom_id res chain seq x y z
N MET A 1 -5.89 -11.60 -2.82
CA MET A 1 -6.53 -12.11 -1.57
C MET A 1 -5.41 -12.25 -0.56
N SER A 2 -5.31 -11.36 0.43
CA SER A 2 -4.25 -11.47 1.43
C SER A 2 -4.47 -12.73 2.26
N GLU A 3 -3.54 -13.68 2.18
CA GLU A 3 -3.58 -14.88 3.02
C GLU A 3 -3.36 -14.48 4.48
N THR A 4 -4.06 -15.16 5.39
CA THR A 4 -3.92 -14.96 6.83
C THR A 4 -3.46 -16.26 7.46
N TYR A 5 -2.37 -16.18 8.19
CA TYR A 5 -1.77 -17.28 8.93
C TYR A 5 -2.44 -17.38 10.29
N LYS A 6 -2.97 -18.57 10.58
CA LYS A 6 -3.56 -18.87 11.90
C LYS A 6 -2.67 -19.85 12.65
N VAL A 7 -2.26 -19.47 13.85
CA VAL A 7 -1.42 -20.30 14.73
C VAL A 7 -2.02 -20.36 16.13
N GLU A 8 -1.71 -21.43 16.86
CA GLU A 8 -2.13 -21.63 18.25
C GLU A 8 -0.89 -21.55 19.14
N VAL A 9 -0.87 -20.62 20.09
CA VAL A 9 0.22 -20.45 21.07
C VAL A 9 -0.41 -20.32 22.45
N ASP A 10 -0.01 -21.17 23.39
CA ASP A 10 -0.53 -21.18 24.78
C ASP A 10 -2.07 -21.19 24.90
N GLY A 11 -2.74 -21.87 23.97
CA GLY A 11 -4.21 -21.97 23.93
C GLY A 11 -4.93 -20.72 23.39
N LYS A 12 -4.18 -19.79 22.80
CA LYS A 12 -4.68 -18.61 22.11
C LYS A 12 -4.46 -18.76 20.59
N THR A 13 -5.54 -18.59 19.83
CA THR A 13 -5.47 -18.44 18.37
C THR A 13 -4.94 -17.05 18.03
N ILE A 14 -3.90 -17.01 17.19
CA ILE A 14 -3.30 -15.80 16.65
C ILE A 14 -3.51 -15.79 15.16
N GLU A 15 -3.99 -14.67 14.65
CA GLU A 15 -4.15 -14.44 13.22
C GLU A 15 -3.20 -13.32 12.77
N TYR A 16 -2.38 -13.64 11.79
CA TYR A 16 -1.39 -12.72 11.23
C TYR A 16 -1.52 -12.68 9.71
N GLY A 17 -1.47 -11.49 9.12
CA GLY A 17 -1.45 -11.32 7.67
C GLY A 17 -1.05 -9.91 7.28
N ALA A 18 -1.09 -9.64 5.98
CA ALA A 18 -0.58 -8.40 5.40
C ALA A 18 -1.23 -7.10 5.96
N TYR A 19 -2.47 -7.17 6.42
CA TYR A 19 -3.20 -6.02 6.99
C TYR A 19 -3.22 -6.01 8.53
N THR A 20 -2.49 -6.89 9.21
CA THR A 20 -2.42 -6.91 10.67
C THR A 20 -1.73 -5.63 11.18
N ASN A 21 -2.50 -4.80 11.88
CA ASN A 21 -2.06 -3.49 12.40
C ASN A 21 -1.58 -3.53 13.87
N HIS A 22 -1.76 -4.66 14.55
CA HIS A 22 -1.31 -4.88 15.92
C HIS A 22 -0.19 -5.93 15.92
N SER A 23 1.06 -5.48 15.88
CA SER A 23 2.26 -6.34 15.81
C SER A 23 2.95 -6.55 17.17
N HIS A 24 2.23 -6.39 18.28
CA HIS A 24 2.76 -6.68 19.62
C HIS A 24 2.62 -8.18 19.91
N PHE A 25 3.32 -9.00 19.14
CA PHE A 25 3.49 -10.43 19.42
C PHE A 25 4.77 -10.62 20.23
N SER A 26 4.72 -11.56 21.16
CA SER A 26 5.90 -12.05 21.87
C SER A 26 6.81 -12.86 20.93
N ASP A 27 8.05 -13.11 21.36
CA ASP A 27 9.03 -13.86 20.56
C ASP A 27 8.51 -15.26 20.18
N VAL A 28 7.84 -15.96 21.11
CA VAL A 28 7.23 -17.28 20.89
C VAL A 28 6.07 -17.21 19.88
N GLU A 29 5.28 -16.14 19.94
CA GLU A 29 4.21 -15.92 18.99
C GLU A 29 4.77 -15.62 17.58
N TRP A 30 5.82 -14.81 17.49
CA TRP A 30 6.51 -14.54 16.22
C TRP A 30 7.14 -15.79 15.61
N GLU A 31 7.81 -16.60 16.43
CA GLU A 31 8.37 -17.88 16.01
C GLU A 31 7.27 -18.77 15.41
N ALA A 32 6.16 -18.96 16.13
CA ALA A 32 5.05 -19.76 15.64
C ALA A 32 4.47 -19.22 14.31
N ILE A 33 4.29 -17.90 14.20
CA ILE A 33 3.84 -17.24 12.98
C ILE A 33 4.82 -17.53 11.82
N TYR A 34 6.12 -17.32 12.01
CA TYR A 34 7.10 -17.50 10.94
C TYR A 34 7.27 -18.96 10.53
N HIS A 35 7.19 -19.90 11.47
CA HIS A 35 7.11 -21.32 11.13
C HIS A 35 5.93 -21.62 10.21
N LYS A 36 4.76 -21.08 10.52
CA LYS A 36 3.55 -21.25 9.71
C LYS A 36 3.71 -20.62 8.33
N MET A 37 4.24 -19.40 8.25
CA MET A 37 4.48 -18.69 7.00
C MET A 37 5.43 -19.46 6.08
N VAL A 38 6.60 -19.87 6.58
CA VAL A 38 7.59 -20.61 5.78
C VAL A 38 7.04 -21.97 5.35
N LYS A 39 6.28 -22.65 6.22
CA LYS A 39 5.67 -23.94 5.89
C LYS A 39 4.65 -23.85 4.76
N GLU A 40 3.81 -22.80 4.75
CA GLU A 40 2.76 -22.64 3.74
C GLU A 40 3.31 -22.14 2.41
N ASN A 41 4.29 -21.23 2.42
CA ASN A 41 4.88 -20.69 1.18
C ASN A 41 5.94 -21.61 0.57
N HIS A 42 6.75 -22.27 1.41
CA HIS A 42 7.91 -23.06 0.96
C HIS A 42 8.00 -24.41 1.71
N PRO A 43 6.99 -25.29 1.58
CA PRO A 43 6.89 -26.52 2.38
C PRO A 43 8.11 -27.43 2.24
N GLY A 44 8.71 -27.55 1.05
CA GLY A 44 9.90 -28.36 0.84
C GLY A 44 11.15 -27.83 1.56
N VAL A 45 11.32 -26.49 1.60
CA VAL A 45 12.43 -25.85 2.32
C VAL A 45 12.19 -25.96 3.82
N TYR A 46 10.95 -25.74 4.26
CA TYR A 46 10.56 -25.87 5.66
C TYR A 46 10.92 -27.25 6.22
N GLU A 47 10.59 -28.35 5.54
CA GLU A 47 10.90 -29.69 6.09
C GLU A 47 12.40 -29.94 6.32
N ILE A 48 13.26 -29.26 5.56
CA ILE A 48 14.73 -29.35 5.70
C ILE A 48 15.24 -28.40 6.79
N LYS A 49 14.61 -27.23 6.93
CA LYS A 49 15.12 -26.08 7.70
C LYS A 49 14.30 -25.71 8.94
N LYS A 50 13.23 -26.42 9.25
CA LYS A 50 12.33 -26.15 10.39
C LYS A 50 12.96 -26.21 11.78
N ASN A 51 14.22 -26.59 11.93
CA ASN A 51 14.92 -26.57 13.22
C ASN A 51 16.11 -25.57 13.20
N ASP A 52 16.19 -24.74 12.16
CA ASP A 52 17.19 -23.70 11.96
C ASP A 52 16.47 -22.37 12.26
N ASP A 53 16.45 -21.99 13.54
CA ASP A 53 15.63 -20.88 14.04
C ASP A 53 16.00 -19.57 13.34
N ASP A 54 17.30 -19.29 13.16
CA ASP A 54 17.79 -18.12 12.42
C ASP A 54 17.26 -18.09 10.99
N PHE A 55 17.21 -19.25 10.31
CA PHE A 55 16.62 -19.37 8.99
C PHE A 55 15.12 -19.10 9.02
N ILE A 56 14.36 -19.71 9.93
CA ILE A 56 12.90 -19.53 10.00
C ILE A 56 12.54 -18.09 10.31
N MET A 57 13.21 -17.47 11.28
CA MET A 57 12.99 -16.07 11.64
C MET A 57 13.28 -15.15 10.45
N THR A 58 14.39 -15.38 9.74
CA THR A 58 14.76 -14.57 8.57
C THR A 58 13.78 -14.77 7.41
N ALA A 59 13.51 -16.02 7.03
CA ALA A 59 12.64 -16.33 5.89
C ALA A 59 11.19 -15.90 6.14
N GLY A 60 10.65 -16.16 7.33
CA GLY A 60 9.30 -15.74 7.71
C GLY A 60 9.15 -14.22 7.73
N SER A 61 10.15 -13.50 8.24
CA SER A 61 10.16 -12.03 8.20
C SER A 61 10.20 -11.51 6.76
N LEU A 62 10.96 -12.13 5.86
CA LEU A 62 11.03 -11.73 4.45
C LEU A 62 9.69 -11.92 3.73
N ILE A 63 9.08 -13.10 3.88
CA ILE A 63 7.72 -13.38 3.36
C ILE A 63 6.74 -12.33 3.88
N GLY A 64 6.77 -12.03 5.19
CA GLY A 64 5.89 -11.02 5.77
C GLY A 64 6.11 -9.60 5.28
N ILE A 65 7.33 -9.23 4.88
CA ILE A 65 7.60 -7.93 4.23
C ILE A 65 7.01 -7.92 2.82
N GLU A 66 7.25 -8.97 2.04
CA GLU A 66 6.76 -9.10 0.67
C GLU A 66 5.24 -9.01 0.61
N GLU A 67 4.53 -9.80 1.41
CA GLU A 67 3.07 -9.81 1.44
C GLU A 67 2.45 -8.47 1.86
N ARG A 68 3.04 -7.81 2.87
CA ARG A 68 2.60 -6.46 3.29
C ARG A 68 2.80 -5.45 2.18
N TYR A 69 3.91 -5.55 1.46
CA TYR A 69 4.20 -4.67 0.35
C TYR A 69 3.23 -4.91 -0.80
N GLU A 70 2.97 -6.16 -1.19
CA GLU A 70 1.98 -6.49 -2.23
C GLU A 70 0.56 -6.03 -1.86
N ALA A 71 0.15 -6.23 -0.60
CA ALA A 71 -1.12 -5.73 -0.10
C ALA A 71 -1.22 -4.20 -0.16
N LEU A 72 -0.13 -3.49 0.15
CA LEU A 72 -0.08 -2.04 -0.02
C LEU A 72 -0.26 -1.65 -1.49
N LEU A 73 0.36 -2.37 -2.43
CA LEU A 73 0.23 -2.12 -3.86
C LEU A 73 -1.20 -2.32 -4.38
N GLU A 74 -1.95 -3.28 -3.82
CA GLU A 74 -3.37 -3.50 -4.13
C GLU A 74 -4.25 -2.31 -3.68
N LEU A 75 -3.87 -1.58 -2.63
CA LEU A 75 -4.62 -0.42 -2.13
C LEU A 75 -4.36 0.87 -2.92
N LEU A 76 -3.28 0.94 -3.70
CA LEU A 76 -2.92 2.16 -4.42
C LEU A 76 -3.89 2.40 -5.59
N PRO A 77 -4.39 3.64 -5.78
CA PRO A 77 -5.37 3.97 -6.82
C PRO A 77 -4.81 3.90 -8.26
N GLN A 78 -3.56 3.47 -8.44
CA GLN A 78 -2.86 3.46 -9.73
C GLN A 78 -2.60 2.03 -10.22
N SER A 79 -3.66 1.35 -10.67
CA SER A 79 -3.59 0.00 -11.27
C SER A 79 -2.64 -0.14 -12.48
N SER A 80 -2.16 0.99 -13.02
CA SER A 80 -1.21 1.04 -14.15
C SER A 80 0.25 0.86 -13.75
N PHE A 81 0.65 1.12 -12.50
CA PHE A 81 2.06 1.15 -12.07
C PHE A 81 2.38 0.19 -10.92
N SER A 82 1.40 -0.19 -10.10
CA SER A 82 1.58 -1.08 -8.96
C SER A 82 1.10 -2.51 -9.28
N LYS A 83 2.04 -3.41 -9.61
CA LYS A 83 1.80 -4.86 -9.70
C LYS A 83 2.76 -5.59 -8.75
N ALA A 84 2.46 -6.85 -8.43
CA ALA A 84 3.39 -7.72 -7.72
C ALA A 84 4.79 -7.64 -8.34
N GLY A 85 5.81 -7.39 -7.51
CA GLY A 85 7.20 -7.20 -7.93
C GLY A 85 7.58 -5.80 -8.45
N THR A 86 6.70 -4.80 -8.43
CA THR A 86 7.09 -3.41 -8.74
C THR A 86 8.12 -2.90 -7.72
N HIS A 87 9.20 -2.29 -8.20
CA HIS A 87 10.25 -1.73 -7.34
C HIS A 87 9.70 -0.62 -6.40
N PRO A 88 9.93 -0.68 -5.07
CA PRO A 88 9.39 0.31 -4.12
C PRO A 88 9.67 1.76 -4.46
N GLN A 89 10.88 2.07 -4.97
CA GLN A 89 11.21 3.44 -5.38
C GLN A 89 10.30 3.96 -6.50
N TRP A 90 9.95 3.15 -7.49
CA TRP A 90 9.09 3.60 -8.59
C TRP A 90 7.68 3.91 -8.12
N VAL A 91 7.21 3.20 -7.10
CA VAL A 91 5.92 3.47 -6.46
C VAL A 91 5.99 4.77 -5.68
N ALA A 92 7.07 5.01 -4.95
CA ALA A 92 7.29 6.26 -4.24
C ALA A 92 7.33 7.45 -5.21
N ASP A 93 8.12 7.34 -6.29
CA ASP A 93 8.25 8.38 -7.33
C ASP A 93 6.89 8.64 -7.99
N ALA A 94 6.17 7.58 -8.39
CA ALA A 94 4.85 7.74 -9.02
C ALA A 94 3.81 8.35 -8.06
N VAL A 95 3.87 8.03 -6.76
CA VAL A 95 3.01 8.67 -5.76
C VAL A 95 3.41 10.14 -5.59
N GLU A 96 4.69 10.47 -5.52
CA GLU A 96 5.19 11.84 -5.42
C GLU A 96 4.78 12.68 -6.64
N GLU A 97 5.00 12.17 -7.85
CA GLU A 97 4.66 12.85 -9.11
C GLU A 97 3.15 13.01 -9.34
N ASN A 98 2.33 12.04 -8.89
CA ASN A 98 0.87 12.11 -9.04
C ASN A 98 0.15 12.74 -7.84
N THR A 99 0.88 13.07 -6.77
CA THR A 99 0.29 13.87 -5.69
C THR A 99 0.35 15.32 -6.14
N LEU A 100 -0.81 15.91 -6.45
CA LEU A 100 -0.96 17.36 -6.58
C LEU A 100 -0.25 18.02 -5.39
N ASP A 101 0.84 18.76 -5.65
CA ASP A 101 1.54 19.48 -4.60
C ASP A 101 0.58 20.51 -4.04
N LYS A 102 0.04 20.18 -2.87
CA LYS A 102 -1.01 20.94 -2.23
C LYS A 102 -0.62 22.40 -2.05
N LEU A 103 0.64 22.69 -1.74
CA LEU A 103 1.09 24.06 -1.49
C LEU A 103 1.17 24.84 -2.80
N ILE A 104 1.73 24.24 -3.85
CA ILE A 104 1.82 24.85 -5.19
C ILE A 104 0.41 25.08 -5.74
N THR A 105 -0.43 24.04 -5.74
CA THR A 105 -1.82 24.14 -6.19
C THR A 105 -2.62 25.18 -5.40
N GLN A 106 -2.42 25.28 -4.08
CA GLN A 106 -3.09 26.31 -3.27
C GLN A 106 -2.62 27.72 -3.63
N ASN A 107 -1.33 27.91 -3.93
CA ASN A 107 -0.80 29.20 -4.34
C ASN A 107 -1.34 29.60 -5.72
N ASP A 108 -1.33 28.67 -6.68
CA ASP A 108 -1.85 28.91 -8.03
C ASP A 108 -3.34 29.27 -8.00
N VAL A 109 -4.16 28.51 -7.25
CA VAL A 109 -5.59 28.81 -7.08
C VAL A 109 -5.80 30.13 -6.34
N LYS A 110 -4.97 30.45 -5.35
CA LYS A 110 -5.05 31.73 -4.63
C LYS A 110 -4.75 32.91 -5.55
N ASP A 111 -3.80 32.76 -6.46
CA ASP A 111 -3.46 33.80 -7.42
C ASP A 111 -4.57 33.93 -8.48
N MET A 112 -5.13 32.83 -8.98
CA MET A 112 -6.34 32.87 -9.84
C MET A 112 -7.51 33.60 -9.17
N ILE A 113 -7.77 33.36 -7.89
CA ILE A 113 -8.85 34.05 -7.15
C ILE A 113 -8.62 35.57 -7.07
N LYS A 114 -7.37 36.03 -7.04
CA LYS A 114 -7.06 37.47 -7.01
C LYS A 114 -7.15 38.11 -8.39
N ASP A 115 -6.85 37.35 -9.44
CA ASP A 115 -6.65 37.86 -10.79
C ASP A 115 -7.94 37.88 -11.63
N VAL A 116 -8.99 37.18 -11.19
CA VAL A 116 -10.29 37.11 -11.89
C VAL A 116 -11.31 38.08 -11.30
N ASP A 117 -12.15 38.64 -12.17
CA ASP A 117 -13.16 39.64 -11.77
C ASP A 117 -14.47 38.98 -11.28
N ASP A 118 -14.75 37.75 -11.71
CA ASP A 118 -15.94 37.00 -11.30
C ASP A 118 -15.76 35.47 -11.21
N VAL A 119 -16.83 34.80 -10.73
CA VAL A 119 -16.84 33.37 -10.45
C VAL A 119 -16.85 32.51 -11.72
N GLU A 120 -17.41 32.99 -12.83
CA GLU A 120 -17.40 32.23 -14.09
C GLU A 120 -16.01 32.23 -14.72
N GLU A 121 -15.29 33.36 -14.64
CA GLU A 121 -13.88 33.42 -15.05
C GLU A 121 -13.00 32.51 -14.17
N LEU A 122 -13.18 32.53 -12.84
CA LEU A 122 -12.50 31.59 -11.94
C LEU A 122 -12.76 30.13 -12.32
N LYS A 123 -14.01 29.80 -12.64
CA LYS A 123 -14.41 28.46 -13.07
C LYS A 123 -13.73 28.06 -14.37
N GLU A 124 -13.61 28.96 -15.35
CA GLU A 124 -12.87 28.68 -16.58
C GLU A 124 -11.37 28.48 -16.32
N CYS A 125 -10.75 29.31 -15.46
CA CYS A 125 -9.36 29.15 -15.04
C CYS A 125 -9.13 27.79 -14.37
N LEU A 126 -9.98 27.39 -13.43
CA LEU A 126 -9.87 26.09 -12.73
C LEU A 126 -10.08 24.91 -13.67
N VAL A 127 -11.05 24.99 -14.58
CA VAL A 127 -11.31 23.96 -15.59
C VAL A 127 -10.10 23.75 -16.49
N ASN A 128 -9.46 24.84 -16.92
CA ASN A 128 -8.26 24.77 -17.75
C ASN A 128 -7.06 24.27 -16.94
N TYR A 129 -6.85 24.78 -15.73
CA TYR A 129 -5.70 24.44 -14.89
C TYR A 129 -5.67 22.97 -14.46
N PHE A 130 -6.82 22.41 -14.09
CA PHE A 130 -6.92 20.99 -13.71
C PHE A 130 -7.21 20.06 -14.90
N GLU A 131 -7.19 20.59 -16.13
CA GLU A 131 -7.53 19.85 -17.35
C GLU A 131 -8.86 19.07 -17.24
N ILE A 132 -9.82 19.64 -16.53
CA ILE A 132 -11.11 18.99 -16.28
C ILE A 132 -11.83 18.95 -17.62
N MET A 133 -12.05 17.76 -18.17
CA MET A 133 -12.87 17.60 -19.38
C MET A 133 -14.18 18.35 -19.19
N LYS A 134 -14.40 19.42 -19.97
CA LYS A 134 -15.66 20.16 -19.97
C LYS A 134 -16.75 19.15 -20.26
N LEU A 135 -17.57 18.83 -19.27
CA LEU A 135 -18.79 18.04 -19.49
C LEU A 135 -19.61 18.78 -20.54
N VAL A 136 -19.60 18.24 -21.76
CA VAL A 136 -20.43 18.71 -22.87
C VAL A 136 -21.87 18.70 -22.37
N GLY A 137 -22.53 19.85 -22.54
CA GLY A 137 -23.73 20.27 -21.81
C GLY A 137 -24.76 19.20 -21.48
N ARG A 138 -25.28 19.26 -20.25
CA ARG A 138 -26.69 18.93 -20.03
C ARG A 138 -27.55 20.01 -20.69
N GLY A 139 -27.81 19.83 -21.98
CA GLY A 139 -28.94 20.41 -22.67
C GLY A 139 -30.03 19.35 -22.84
N ALA A 140 -31.26 19.72 -22.46
CA ALA A 140 -32.54 19.01 -22.51
C ALA A 140 -32.82 18.03 -21.36
#